data_AF-A0A8T3X859-F1
#
_entry.id   AF-A0A8T3X859-F1
#
_cell.length_a   1.000
_cell.length_b   1.000
_cell.length_c   1.000
_cell.angle_alpha   90.00
_cell.angle_beta   90.00
_cell.angle_gamma   90.00
#
_symmetry.space_group_name_H-M   'P 1'
#
loop_
_entity.id
_entity.type
_entity.pdbx_description
1 polymer ?
#
loop_
_entity_poly.entity_id
_entity_poly.type
_entity_poly.pdbx_seq_one_letter_code
_entity_poly.pdbx_strand_id
1 'polypeptide(L)'
;MLGMPEFEVDGRRWYCTYLESDTRMPSLDRIKLVTIATLMYICGIDEKKIETENYEGTLRKTKDCDIVGSIIGPEFKAELQTYRGNTRLRFIVSEVTPGINRDN
;
A
#
# COMPACT_ATOMS: atom_id res chain seq x y z
N MET A 1 13.03 5.64 13.80
CA MET A 1 12.03 6.68 13.52
C MET A 1 12.17 7.02 12.04
N LEU A 2 11.30 6.48 11.18
CA LEU A 2 11.36 6.76 9.73
C LEU A 2 10.82 8.17 9.50
N GLY A 3 11.69 9.07 9.02
CA GLY A 3 11.28 10.40 8.55
C GLY A 3 10.28 10.22 7.41
N MET A 4 9.02 10.50 7.68
CA MET A 4 8.01 10.54 6.63
C MET A 4 8.25 11.82 5.83
N PRO A 5 8.29 11.77 4.49
CA PRO A 5 8.30 13.00 3.69
C PRO A 5 7.05 13.81 4.08
N GLU A 6 7.19 15.12 4.25
CA GLU A 6 6.03 16.01 4.32
C GLU A 6 5.35 15.96 2.95
N PHE A 7 4.15 15.39 2.88
CA PHE A 7 3.29 15.45 1.71
C PHE A 7 2.06 16.28 2.04
N GLU A 8 1.70 17.19 1.14
CA GLU A 8 0.51 18.00 1.25
C GLU A 8 -0.70 17.16 0.80
N VAL A 9 -1.51 16.70 1.78
CA VAL A 9 -2.81 16.09 1.50
C VAL A 9 -3.83 17.23 1.45
N ASP A 10 -4.24 17.65 0.26
CA ASP A 10 -5.19 18.75 0.07
C ASP A 10 -6.63 18.43 0.55
N GLY A 11 -6.84 17.25 1.14
CA GLY A 11 -8.14 16.76 1.63
C GLY A 11 -9.15 16.40 0.53
N ARG A 12 -8.79 16.59 -0.75
CA ARG A 12 -9.65 16.32 -1.91
C ARG A 12 -9.44 14.92 -2.48
N ARG A 13 -8.31 14.30 -2.17
CA ARG A 13 -7.94 12.94 -2.62
C ARG A 13 -7.97 11.99 -1.44
N TRP A 14 -8.81 10.96 -1.56
CA TRP A 14 -8.92 9.88 -0.59
C TRP A 14 -8.30 8.63 -1.19
N TYR A 15 -7.75 7.75 -0.36
CA TYR A 15 -7.17 6.49 -0.81
C TYR A 15 -7.81 5.33 -0.09
N CYS A 16 -8.21 4.30 -0.84
CA CYS A 16 -8.65 3.04 -0.29
C CYS A 16 -7.66 1.95 -0.68
N THR A 17 -7.31 1.09 0.28
CA THR A 17 -6.39 -0.02 0.03
C THR A 17 -7.07 -1.35 0.31
N TYR A 18 -7.13 -2.20 -0.72
CA TYR A 18 -7.41 -3.62 -0.52
C TYR A 18 -6.13 -4.31 -0.02
N LEU A 19 -6.25 -5.18 0.98
CA LEU A 19 -5.14 -5.97 1.51
C LEU A 19 -5.50 -7.45 1.51
N GLU A 20 -4.69 -8.23 0.81
CA GLU A 20 -4.64 -9.68 0.95
C GLU A 20 -3.35 -10.06 1.68
N SER A 21 -3.48 -10.72 2.83
CA SER A 21 -2.35 -11.10 3.67
C SER A 21 -2.64 -12.39 4.41
N ASP A 22 -1.59 -13.15 4.72
CA ASP A 22 -1.70 -14.26 5.65
C ASP A 22 -1.59 -13.82 7.14
N THR A 23 -1.63 -14.80 8.05
CA THR A 23 -1.58 -14.59 9.51
C THR A 23 -0.17 -14.56 10.11
N ARG A 24 0.87 -14.64 9.28
CA ARG A 24 2.29 -14.64 9.70
C ARG A 24 2.81 -13.24 10.02
N MET A 25 2.01 -12.20 9.77
CA MET A 25 2.34 -10.82 10.11
C MET A 25 1.31 -10.19 11.07
N PRO A 26 1.76 -9.51 12.14
CA PRO A 26 0.85 -8.80 13.06
C PRO A 26 0.05 -7.69 12.38
N SER A 27 -1.15 -7.41 12.89
CA SER A 27 -2.04 -6.38 12.32
C SER A 27 -1.40 -5.00 12.24
N LEU A 28 -0.63 -4.58 13.25
CA LEU A 28 0.03 -3.28 13.27
C LEU A 28 1.06 -3.14 12.15
N ASP A 29 1.83 -4.21 11.89
CA ASP A 29 2.82 -4.20 10.83
C ASP A 29 2.16 -4.22 9.45
N ARG A 30 1.00 -4.88 9.31
CA ARG A 30 0.20 -4.83 8.07
C ARG A 30 -0.26 -3.42 7.76
N ILE A 31 -0.72 -2.67 8.77
CA ILE A 31 -1.10 -1.27 8.62
C ILE A 31 0.09 -0.42 8.16
N LYS A 32 1.28 -0.62 8.74
CA LYS A 32 2.49 0.10 8.29
C LYS A 32 2.80 -0.16 6.81
N LEU A 33 2.69 -1.42 6.36
CA LEU A 33 2.89 -1.75 4.94
C LEU A 33 1.85 -1.10 4.03
N VAL A 34 0.58 -1.07 4.45
CA VAL A 34 -0.47 -0.34 3.72
C VAL A 34 -0.08 1.13 3.58
N THR A 35 0.35 1.77 4.67
CA THR A 35 0.82 3.16 4.62
C THR A 35 1.99 3.33 3.64
N ILE A 36 2.98 2.43 3.66
CA ILE A 36 4.12 2.49 2.73
C ILE A 36 3.67 2.31 1.28
N ALA A 37 2.79 1.35 0.98
CA ALA A 37 2.27 1.13 -0.37
C ALA A 37 1.50 2.35 -0.90
N THR A 38 0.68 2.97 -0.05
CA THR A 38 -0.03 4.21 -0.39
C THR A 38 0.93 5.36 -0.66
N LEU A 39 1.98 5.52 0.16
CA LEU A 39 3.01 6.54 -0.08
C LEU A 39 3.80 6.26 -1.36
N MET A 40 4.10 4.99 -1.65
CA MET A 40 4.73 4.61 -2.90
C MET A 40 3.88 5.00 -4.11
N TYR A 41 2.56 4.77 -4.07
CA TYR A 41 1.64 5.24 -5.10
C TYR A 41 1.69 6.77 -5.25
N ILE A 42 1.52 7.52 -4.15
CA ILE A 42 1.51 8.98 -4.15
C ILE A 42 2.82 9.56 -4.72
N CYS A 43 3.95 8.97 -4.36
CA CYS A 43 5.27 9.43 -4.77
C CYS A 43 5.74 8.85 -6.11
N GLY A 44 4.95 8.00 -6.77
CA GLY A 44 5.36 7.32 -8.02
C GLY A 44 6.56 6.39 -7.85
N ILE A 45 6.69 5.74 -6.68
CA ILE A 45 7.78 4.80 -6.37
C ILE A 45 7.32 3.39 -6.70
N ASP A 46 8.03 2.72 -7.60
CA ASP A 46 7.68 1.36 -8.02
C ASP A 46 8.27 0.27 -7.11
N GLU A 47 9.36 0.54 -6.39
CA GLU A 47 10.01 -0.46 -5.53
C GLU A 47 10.61 0.17 -4.27
N LYS A 48 10.46 -0.53 -3.15
CA LYS A 48 11.07 -0.16 -1.88
C LYS A 48 11.52 -1.39 -1.11
N LYS A 49 12.79 -1.38 -0.69
CA LYS A 49 13.29 -2.31 0.34
C LYS A 49 12.77 -1.89 1.71
N ILE A 50 12.41 -2.88 2.51
CA ILE A 50 11.92 -2.69 3.86
C ILE A 50 12.79 -3.48 4.81
N GLU A 51 13.34 -2.80 5.80
CA GLU A 51 14.14 -3.38 6.87
C GLU A 51 13.61 -2.82 8.18
N THR A 52 13.12 -3.71 9.05
CA THR A 52 12.57 -3.38 10.36
C THR A 52 13.03 -4.41 11.38
N GLU A 53 12.76 -4.17 12.66
CA GLU A 53 13.06 -5.13 13.72
C GLU A 53 12.25 -6.44 13.61
N ASN A 54 11.08 -6.41 12.94
CA ASN A 54 10.14 -7.54 12.90
C ASN A 54 10.16 -8.33 11.59
N TYR A 55 10.55 -7.67 10.50
CA TYR A 55 10.54 -8.22 9.14
C TYR A 55 11.42 -7.42 8.20
N GLU A 56 11.87 -8.08 7.14
CA GLU A 56 12.63 -7.50 6.05
C GLU A 56 12.15 -8.02 4.69
N GLY A 57 12.42 -7.29 3.62
CA GLY A 57 12.13 -7.74 2.26
C GLY A 57 11.86 -6.60 1.30
N THR A 58 11.01 -6.84 0.30
CA THR A 58 10.74 -5.85 -0.75
C THR A 58 9.26 -5.70 -1.02
N LEU A 59 8.83 -4.45 -1.15
CA LEU A 59 7.51 -4.06 -1.64
C LEU A 59 7.67 -3.47 -3.03
N ARG A 60 6.91 -3.98 -4.00
CA ARG A 60 7.00 -3.62 -5.42
C ARG A 60 5.64 -3.40 -6.03
N LYS A 61 5.50 -2.38 -6.87
CA LYS A 61 4.41 -2.26 -7.82
C LYS A 61 4.59 -3.33 -8.89
N THR A 62 3.56 -4.11 -9.13
CA THR A 62 3.59 -5.22 -10.09
C THR A 62 2.66 -4.99 -11.27
N LYS A 63 1.66 -4.11 -11.14
CA LYS A 63 0.76 -3.71 -12.22
C LYS A 63 0.33 -2.26 -12.06
N ASP A 64 0.11 -1.57 -13.18
CA ASP A 64 -0.47 -0.23 -13.21
C ASP A 64 -1.97 -0.22 -12.89
N CYS A 65 -2.67 -1.31 -13.16
CA CYS A 65 -4.09 -1.43 -12.88
C CYS A 65 -4.46 -2.88 -12.57
N ASP A 66 -5.20 -3.09 -11.49
CA ASP A 66 -5.85 -4.33 -11.11
C ASP A 66 -7.18 -4.02 -10.42
N ILE A 67 -8.07 -5.01 -10.36
CA ILE A 67 -9.44 -4.85 -9.86
C ILE A 67 -9.77 -5.95 -8.86
N VAL A 68 -10.23 -5.55 -7.67
CA VAL A 68 -10.82 -6.47 -6.68
C VAL A 68 -12.12 -5.86 -6.18
N GLY A 69 -13.24 -6.52 -6.50
CA GLY A 69 -14.57 -5.98 -6.19
C GLY A 69 -14.76 -4.60 -6.83
N SER A 70 -15.05 -3.59 -6.02
CA SER A 70 -15.20 -2.18 -6.45
C SER A 70 -13.90 -1.36 -6.35
N ILE A 71 -12.78 -1.96 -5.95
CA ILE A 71 -11.49 -1.27 -5.78
C ILE A 71 -10.67 -1.47 -7.05
N ILE A 72 -10.24 -0.35 -7.65
CA ILE A 72 -9.47 -0.31 -8.90
C ILE A 72 -8.22 0.55 -8.69
N GLY A 73 -7.04 0.04 -9.05
CA GLY A 73 -5.81 0.82 -9.02
C GLY A 73 -4.56 -0.03 -9.14
N PRO A 74 -3.37 0.56 -8.94
CA PRO A 74 -2.12 -0.19 -9.03
C PRO A 74 -2.01 -1.32 -8.01
N GLU A 75 -1.46 -2.45 -8.46
CA GLU A 75 -1.15 -3.60 -7.63
C GLU A 75 0.25 -3.45 -7.04
N PHE A 76 0.37 -3.65 -5.74
CA PHE A 76 1.66 -3.81 -5.06
C PHE A 76 1.75 -5.19 -4.42
N LYS A 77 2.94 -5.79 -4.41
CA LYS A 77 3.24 -7.03 -3.70
C LYS A 77 4.40 -6.84 -2.75
N ALA A 78 4.23 -7.30 -1.52
CA ALA A 78 5.32 -7.44 -0.57
C ALA A 78 5.74 -8.91 -0.49
N GLU A 79 7.03 -9.16 -0.63
CA GLU A 79 7.66 -10.43 -0.27
C GLU A 79 8.57 -10.16 0.92
N LEU A 80 8.20 -10.71 2.09
CA LEU A 80 8.85 -10.39 3.36
C LEU A 80 9.23 -11.65 4.11
N GLN A 81 10.34 -11.60 4.82
CA GLN A 81 10.76 -12.58 5.79
C GLN A 81 10.40 -12.09 7.19
N THR A 82 9.68 -12.91 7.96
CA THR A 82 9.32 -12.63 9.36
C THR A 82 9.85 -13.72 10.27
N TYR A 83 9.75 -13.53 11.59
CA TYR A 83 10.05 -14.59 12.56
C TYR A 83 9.16 -15.84 12.43
N ARG A 84 8.01 -15.73 11.74
CA ARG A 84 7.10 -16.85 11.42
C ARG A 84 7.32 -17.42 10.03
N GLY A 85 8.41 -17.01 9.35
CA GLY A 85 8.76 -17.40 7.99
C GLY A 85 8.33 -16.40 6.92
N ASN A 86 8.52 -16.79 5.66
CA ASN A 86 8.21 -15.95 4.51
C ASN A 86 6.71 -15.67 4.40
N THR A 87 6.34 -14.42 4.19
CA THR A 87 4.97 -13.98 3.92
C THR A 87 4.90 -13.20 2.61
N ARG A 88 3.74 -13.28 1.96
CA ARG A 88 3.43 -12.50 0.77
C ARG A 88 2.16 -11.71 1.03
N LEU A 89 2.20 -10.43 0.71
CA LEU A 89 1.04 -9.55 0.80
C LEU A 89 0.79 -8.93 -0.56
N ARG A 90 -0.49 -8.72 -0.87
CA ARG A 90 -0.93 -8.03 -2.08
C ARG A 90 -1.81 -6.85 -1.70
N PHE A 91 -1.56 -5.72 -2.34
CA PHE A 91 -2.25 -4.47 -2.11
C PHE A 91 -2.82 -3.94 -3.43
N ILE A 92 -4.00 -3.34 -3.37
CA ILE A 92 -4.49 -2.47 -4.46
C ILE A 92 -4.76 -1.11 -3.86
N VAL A 93 -4.06 -0.08 -4.33
CA VAL A 93 -4.25 1.30 -3.87
C VAL A 93 -5.13 2.02 -4.89
N SER A 94 -6.29 2.49 -4.45
CA SER A 94 -7.24 3.20 -5.29
C SER A 94 -7.38 4.65 -4.82
N GLU A 95 -7.23 5.60 -5.74
CA GLU A 95 -7.51 7.00 -5.51
C GLU A 95 -9.00 7.26 -5.73
N VAL A 96 -9.67 7.74 -4.68
CA VAL A 96 -11.08 8.10 -4.68
C VAL A 96 -11.14 9.62 -4.56
N THR A 97 -11.70 10.26 -5.57
CA THR A 97 -12.12 11.67 -5.47
C THR A 97 -13.59 11.68 -5.12
N PRO A 98 -14.02 12.15 -3.93
CA PRO A 98 -15.43 12.38 -3.65
C PRO A 98 -15.97 13.30 -4.75
N GLY A 99 -17.08 12.89 -5.38
CA GLY A 99 -17.63 13.60 -6.52
C GLY A 99 -17.81 15.09 -6.22
N ILE A 100 -17.13 15.93 -7.00
CA ILE A 100 -17.81 17.12 -7.51
C ILE A 100 -18.94 16.55 -8.37
N ASN A 101 -20.19 16.62 -7.91
CA ASN A 101 -21.34 16.32 -8.74
C ASN A 101 -21.18 17.11 -10.05
N ARG A 102 -20.84 16.43 -11.14
CA ARG A 102 -21.10 16.95 -12.48
C ARG A 102 -22.49 16.46 -12.83
N ASP A 103 -23.47 17.10 -12.19
CA ASP A 103 -24.82 17.13 -12.74
C ASP A 103 -24.71 17.87 -14.07
N ASN A 104 -24.94 17.13 -15.16
CA ASN A 104 -24.98 17.65 -16.52
C ASN A 104 -26.33 17.25 -17.12
#